data_AF-A0A4Q5ZFA0-F1
#
_entry.id   AF-A0A4Q5ZFA0-F1
#
_cell.length_a   1.000
_cell.length_b   1.000
_cell.length_c   1.000
_cell.angle_alpha   90.00
_cell.angle_beta   90.00
_cell.angle_gamma   90.00
#
_symmetry.space_group_name_H-M   'P 1'
#
loop_
_entity.id
_entity.type
_entity.pdbx_description
1 polymer ?
#
loop_
_entity_poly.entity_id
_entity_poly.type
_entity_poly.pdbx_seq_one_letter_code
_entity_poly.pdbx_strand_id
1 'polypeptide(L)'
;MRLLKITLLSGLLLPLCAAHAQRGLPPKEKTRSVSITKYAQHLDFLPEMVKLLKAPDGWEVSIAASGLGKPRMMYMSPSGHLYVTRRDGGDVLMLTDRDGDRKFEEL
;
A
#
# COMPACT_ATOMS: atom_id res chain seq x y z
N MET A 1 -10.00 -83.03 -44.65
CA MET A 1 -10.26 -83.92 -43.50
C MET A 1 -9.10 -83.88 -42.52
N ARG A 2 -9.24 -83.16 -41.40
CA ARG A 2 -8.92 -83.63 -40.04
C ARG A 2 -9.14 -82.44 -39.09
N LEU A 3 -10.16 -82.62 -38.24
CA LEU A 3 -10.51 -81.81 -37.08
C LEU A 3 -9.50 -82.01 -35.93
N LEU A 4 -9.78 -81.34 -34.79
CA LEU A 4 -9.40 -81.59 -33.37
C LEU A 4 -8.18 -80.76 -32.87
N LYS A 5 -8.15 -79.99 -31.77
CA LYS A 5 -8.91 -79.83 -30.49
C LYS A 5 -8.67 -78.37 -29.97
N ILE A 6 -9.61 -77.60 -29.39
CA ILE A 6 -10.09 -77.56 -27.98
C ILE A 6 -8.90 -77.59 -26.98
N THR A 7 -8.59 -76.60 -26.11
CA THR A 7 -9.34 -76.20 -24.89
C THR A 7 -8.62 -75.03 -24.18
N LEU A 8 -9.38 -73.99 -23.79
CA LEU A 8 -9.42 -73.30 -22.48
C LEU A 8 -8.13 -73.10 -21.64
N LEU A 9 -7.74 -71.84 -21.32
CA LEU A 9 -7.53 -71.42 -19.93
C LEU A 9 -7.51 -69.89 -19.73
N SER A 10 -8.28 -69.49 -18.72
CA SER A 10 -8.51 -68.17 -18.14
C SER A 10 -7.25 -67.33 -17.89
N GLY A 11 -7.29 -66.04 -18.24
CA GLY A 11 -6.17 -65.12 -18.06
C GLY A 11 -6.63 -63.67 -17.84
N LEU A 12 -7.16 -63.43 -16.64
CA LEU A 12 -7.12 -62.16 -15.90
C LEU A 12 -7.70 -60.91 -16.58
N LEU A 13 -8.96 -60.65 -16.25
CA LEU A 13 -9.63 -59.37 -16.42
C LEU A 13 -9.07 -58.35 -15.42
N LEU A 14 -8.14 -57.50 -15.86
CA LEU A 14 -7.82 -56.22 -15.20
C LEU A 14 -8.40 -55.12 -16.09
N PRO A 15 -9.48 -54.42 -15.70
CA PRO A 15 -9.85 -53.22 -16.42
C PRO A 15 -8.75 -52.21 -16.15
N LEU A 16 -7.98 -51.90 -17.19
CA LEU A 16 -7.05 -50.79 -17.22
C LEU A 16 -7.89 -49.52 -17.03
N CYS A 17 -8.18 -49.16 -15.78
CA CYS A 17 -8.73 -47.86 -15.45
C CYS A 17 -7.62 -46.87 -15.81
N ALA A 18 -7.66 -46.39 -17.05
CA ALA A 18 -6.87 -45.25 -17.48
C ALA A 18 -7.35 -44.07 -16.64
N ALA A 19 -6.77 -43.92 -15.45
CA ALA A 19 -6.81 -42.67 -14.71
C ALA A 19 -6.22 -41.63 -15.67
N HIS A 20 -7.11 -40.91 -16.35
CA HIS A 20 -6.73 -39.76 -17.16
C HIS A 20 -6.31 -38.66 -16.20
N ALA A 21 -5.11 -38.78 -15.64
CA ALA A 21 -4.38 -37.68 -15.05
C ALA A 21 -3.83 -36.81 -16.18
N GLN A 22 -4.72 -36.29 -17.04
CA GLN A 22 -4.34 -35.29 -18.03
C GLN A 22 -4.21 -33.96 -17.29
N ARG A 23 -3.05 -33.72 -16.70
CA ARG A 23 -2.58 -32.36 -16.51
C ARG A 23 -2.37 -31.81 -17.93
N GLY A 24 -3.34 -31.06 -18.44
CA GLY A 24 -3.34 -30.52 -19.80
C GLY A 24 -2.01 -29.84 -20.13
N LEU A 25 -1.59 -29.94 -21.39
CA LEU A 25 -0.34 -29.34 -21.87
C LEU A 25 -0.35 -27.84 -21.53
N PRO A 26 0.74 -27.28 -20.98
CA PRO A 26 0.79 -25.86 -20.70
C PRO A 26 0.52 -25.06 -22.00
N PRO A 27 -0.17 -23.90 -21.91
CA PRO A 27 -0.47 -23.08 -23.07
C PRO A 27 0.79 -22.82 -23.91
N LYS A 28 0.68 -22.97 -25.24
CA LYS A 28 1.80 -22.74 -26.18
C LYS A 28 2.20 -21.27 -26.29
N GLU A 29 1.34 -20.37 -25.86
CA GLU A 29 1.58 -18.93 -25.88
C GLU A 29 2.30 -18.49 -24.60
N LYS A 30 3.33 -17.65 -24.77
CA LYS A 30 4.05 -17.06 -23.63
C LYS A 30 3.17 -16.02 -22.95
N THR A 31 2.34 -16.45 -22.00
CA THR A 31 1.60 -15.53 -21.12
C THR A 31 2.62 -14.77 -20.28
N ARG A 32 2.83 -13.48 -20.60
CA ARG A 32 3.71 -12.60 -19.83
C ARG A 32 2.99 -12.24 -18.52
N SER A 33 3.36 -12.88 -17.43
CA SER A 33 2.97 -12.44 -16.08
C SER A 33 3.79 -11.21 -15.71
N VAL A 34 3.13 -10.06 -15.59
CA VAL A 34 3.75 -8.83 -15.07
C VAL A 34 3.32 -8.68 -13.62
N SER A 35 4.26 -8.82 -12.69
CA SER A 35 4.04 -8.44 -11.30
C SER A 35 4.30 -6.94 -11.15
N ILE A 36 3.26 -6.16 -10.86
CA ILE A 36 3.39 -4.72 -10.57
C ILE A 36 3.40 -4.54 -9.06
N THR A 37 4.60 -4.46 -8.48
CA THR A 37 4.76 -4.09 -7.07
C THR A 37 4.75 -2.57 -6.94
N LYS A 38 3.69 -2.01 -6.37
CA LYS A 38 3.63 -0.59 -6.01
C LYS A 38 4.20 -0.40 -4.61
N TYR A 39 5.33 0.28 -4.50
CA TYR A 39 5.85 0.71 -3.20
C TYR A 39 5.21 2.03 -2.79
N ALA A 40 4.94 2.19 -1.49
CA ALA A 40 4.55 3.48 -0.95
C ALA A 40 5.72 4.46 -1.16
N GLN A 41 5.43 5.61 -1.78
CA GLN A 41 6.39 6.69 -1.93
C GLN A 41 6.08 7.78 -0.90
N HIS A 42 7.13 8.45 -0.43
CA HIS A 42 6.95 9.69 0.30
C HIS A 42 6.31 10.71 -0.64
N LEU A 43 5.22 11.32 -0.20
CA LEU A 43 4.59 12.43 -0.89
C LEU A 43 4.79 13.66 -0.01
N ASP A 44 5.34 14.71 -0.59
CA ASP A 44 5.46 15.99 0.11
C ASP A 44 4.06 16.53 0.44
N PHE A 45 3.98 17.33 1.49
CA PHE A 45 2.72 17.92 1.91
C PHE A 45 2.14 18.80 0.79
N LEU A 46 0.88 18.56 0.45
CA LEU A 46 0.10 19.40 -0.46
C LEU A 46 -1.09 20.01 0.31
N PRO A 47 -1.42 21.30 0.14
CA PRO A 47 -2.51 21.94 0.87
C PRO A 47 -3.86 21.22 0.74
N GLU A 48 -4.12 20.58 -0.40
CA GLU A 48 -5.36 19.83 -0.65
C GLU A 48 -5.50 18.61 0.27
N MET A 49 -4.40 18.09 0.82
CA MET A 49 -4.41 16.95 1.74
C MET A 49 -5.12 17.23 3.05
N VAL A 50 -5.28 18.50 3.44
CA VAL A 50 -6.04 18.85 4.65
C VAL A 50 -7.49 18.36 4.54
N LYS A 51 -8.05 18.30 3.33
CA LYS A 51 -9.39 17.76 3.06
C LYS A 51 -9.53 16.27 3.34
N LEU A 52 -8.41 15.55 3.51
CA LEU A 52 -8.40 14.12 3.83
C LEU A 52 -8.51 13.88 5.35
N LEU A 53 -8.30 14.91 6.17
CA LEU A 53 -8.39 14.81 7.62
C LEU A 53 -9.87 14.79 8.05
N LYS A 54 -10.17 13.97 9.05
CA LYS A 54 -11.49 13.90 9.66
C LYS A 54 -11.45 14.56 11.03
N ALA A 55 -12.28 15.57 11.22
CA ALA A 55 -12.50 16.22 12.50
C ALA A 55 -13.83 15.73 13.11
N PRO A 56 -13.97 15.75 14.45
CA PRO A 56 -15.27 15.56 15.09
C PRO A 56 -16.28 16.64 14.69
N ASP A 57 -17.57 16.37 14.89
CA ASP A 57 -18.62 17.34 14.61
C ASP A 57 -18.40 18.65 15.37
N GLY A 58 -18.56 19.78 14.67
CA GLY A 58 -18.32 21.11 15.22
C GLY A 58 -16.86 21.55 15.25
N TRP A 59 -15.92 20.74 14.75
CA TRP A 59 -14.50 21.08 14.63
C TRP A 59 -14.08 21.25 13.16
N GLU A 60 -13.09 22.12 12.95
CA GLU A 60 -12.45 22.36 11.66
C GLU A 60 -10.94 22.19 11.78
N VAL A 61 -10.30 21.67 10.72
CA VAL A 61 -8.85 21.59 10.62
C VAL A 61 -8.40 22.44 9.43
N SER A 62 -7.49 23.38 9.68
CA SER A 62 -6.92 24.27 8.69
C SER A 62 -5.39 24.35 8.84
N ILE A 63 -4.73 24.96 7.85
CA ILE A 63 -3.27 25.13 7.86
C ILE A 63 -2.93 26.36 8.70
N ALA A 64 -2.21 26.15 9.80
CA ALA A 64 -1.69 27.25 10.64
C ALA A 64 -0.33 27.77 10.15
N ALA A 65 0.55 26.90 9.67
CA ALA A 65 1.84 27.27 9.07
C ALA A 65 2.27 26.19 8.07
N SER A 66 3.02 26.57 7.05
CA SER A 66 3.54 25.65 6.03
C SER A 66 4.96 26.04 5.61
N GLY A 67 5.67 25.17 4.90
CA GLY A 67 7.02 25.47 4.42
C GLY A 67 8.12 25.42 5.50
N LEU A 68 7.82 24.91 6.70
CA LEU A 68 8.77 24.84 7.83
C LEU A 68 9.87 23.75 7.66
N GLY A 69 9.95 23.08 6.50
CA GLY A 69 10.86 21.97 6.25
C GLY A 69 10.40 20.67 6.92
N LYS A 70 11.20 20.12 7.86
CA LYS A 70 10.87 18.91 8.63
C LYS A 70 10.59 19.24 10.10
N PRO A 71 9.45 19.90 10.39
CA PRO A 71 9.09 20.26 11.75
C PRO A 71 8.84 19.00 12.59
N ARG A 72 9.12 19.09 13.89
CA ARG A 72 8.98 18.01 14.86
C ARG A 72 8.16 18.50 16.07
N MET A 73 8.81 18.66 17.22
CA MET A 73 8.18 19.05 18.47
C MET A 73 7.72 20.51 18.38
N MET A 74 6.59 20.79 19.04
CA MET A 74 5.99 22.11 19.12
C MET A 74 5.71 22.47 20.58
N TYR A 75 5.84 23.76 20.93
CA TYR A 75 5.48 24.31 22.23
C TYR A 75 4.85 25.70 22.07
N MET A 76 3.72 25.93 22.73
CA MET A 76 3.08 27.23 22.75
C MET A 76 3.44 27.96 24.05
N SER A 77 4.01 29.16 23.95
CA SER A 77 4.34 29.97 25.12
C SER A 77 3.07 30.60 25.72
N PRO A 78 3.11 31.00 27.02
CA PRO A 78 2.05 31.79 27.62
C PRO A 78 1.79 33.14 26.92
N SER A 79 2.77 33.65 26.17
CA SER A 79 2.64 34.87 25.37
C SER A 79 2.05 34.65 23.98
N GLY A 80 1.73 33.40 23.59
CA GLY A 80 1.10 33.07 22.32
C GLY A 80 2.06 32.77 21.15
N HIS A 81 3.37 32.69 21.38
CA HIS A 81 4.33 32.26 20.35
C HIS A 81 4.36 30.75 20.22
N LEU A 82 4.49 30.25 18.99
CA LEU A 82 4.63 28.83 18.69
C LEU A 82 6.09 28.50 18.37
N TYR A 83 6.74 27.76 19.25
CA TYR A 83 8.09 27.25 19.02
C TYR A 83 8.05 25.91 18.31
N VAL A 84 8.81 25.76 17.22
CA VAL A 84 8.85 24.55 16.39
C VAL A 84 10.28 24.12 16.15
N THR A 85 10.61 22.88 16.51
CA THR A 85 11.93 22.29 16.23
C THR A 85 12.01 21.76 14.79
N ARG A 86 13.13 21.96 14.09
CA ARG A 86 13.36 21.39 12.76
C ARG A 86 14.44 20.32 12.79
N ARG A 87 14.10 19.10 12.35
CA ARG A 87 15.06 17.98 12.38
C ARG A 87 16.31 18.24 11.53
N ASP A 88 16.09 18.70 10.30
CA ASP A 88 17.18 18.87 9.33
C ASP A 88 17.88 20.23 9.50
N GLY A 89 17.16 21.24 10.00
CA GLY A 89 17.71 22.57 10.30
C GLY A 89 18.57 22.59 11.57
N GLY A 90 18.26 21.71 12.55
CA GLY A 90 18.98 21.68 13.82
C GLY A 90 18.69 22.89 14.72
N ASP A 91 17.60 23.61 14.45
CA ASP A 91 17.23 24.85 15.09
C ASP A 91 15.76 24.85 15.56
N VAL A 92 15.38 25.95 16.20
CA VAL A 92 14.04 26.21 16.72
C VAL A 92 13.51 27.48 16.07
N LEU A 93 12.39 27.36 15.36
CA LEU A 93 11.65 28.50 14.84
C LEU A 93 10.72 29.04 15.93
N MET A 94 10.57 30.35 16.00
CA MET A 94 9.54 31.01 16.78
C MET A 94 8.55 31.63 15.80
N LEU A 95 7.33 31.11 15.78
CA LEU A 95 6.27 31.58 14.92
C LEU A 95 5.30 32.45 15.72
N THR A 96 4.76 33.50 15.09
CA THR A 96 3.83 34.45 15.69
C THR A 96 2.68 34.70 14.74
N ASP A 97 1.45 34.74 15.25
CA ASP A 97 0.27 35.22 14.54
C ASP A 97 0.14 36.72 14.83
N ARG A 98 0.41 37.57 13.84
CA ARG A 98 0.44 39.03 14.03
C ARG A 98 -0.91 39.70 13.80
N ASP A 99 -1.77 39.12 12.98
CA ASP A 99 -3.04 39.72 12.56
C ASP A 99 -4.28 39.03 13.16
N GLY A 100 -4.07 37.95 13.93
CA GLY A 100 -5.10 37.19 14.63
C GLY A 100 -5.89 36.26 13.72
N ASP A 101 -5.38 35.95 12.51
CA ASP A 101 -6.06 35.10 11.54
C ASP A 101 -5.83 33.58 11.77
N ARG A 102 -5.09 33.23 12.84
CA ARG A 102 -4.67 31.86 13.22
C ARG A 102 -3.66 31.23 12.28
N LYS A 103 -3.06 32.02 11.37
CA LYS A 103 -1.86 31.65 10.66
C LYS A 103 -0.66 32.25 11.38
N PHE A 104 0.42 31.48 11.40
CA PHE A 104 1.63 31.90 12.08
C PHE A 104 2.71 32.22 11.05
N GLU A 105 3.30 33.38 11.20
CA GLU A 105 4.46 33.83 10.43
C GLU A 105 5.75 33.50 11.17
N GLU A 106 6.80 33.20 10.42
CA GLU A 106 8.16 33.11 10.95
C GLU A 106 8.69 34.53 11.25
N LEU A 107 9.44 34.67 12.35
CA LEU A 107 10.15 35.89 12.73
C LEU A 107 11.59 35.91 12.21
#